data_AF-A0A382X6P7-F1
#
_entry.id   AF-A0A382X6P7-F1
#
_cell.length_a   1.000
_cell.length_b   1.000
_cell.length_c   1.000
_cell.angle_alpha   90.00
_cell.angle_beta   90.00
_cell.angle_gamma   90.00
#
_symmetry.space_group_name_H-M   'P 1'
#
loop_
_entity.id
_entity.type
_entity.pdbx_description
1 polymer ?
#
loop_
_entity_poly.entity_id
_entity_poly.type
_entity_poly.pdbx_seq_one_letter_code
_entity_poly.pdbx_strand_id
1 'polypeptide(L)' 'MGQKTNPIGLRTAVTKDWASKWYSDKKNFAGFMAEDRAIRDLLYGKLENAAVTKILIERAAQRVRIKILTARPGVVIGR' A
#
# COMPACT_ATOMS: atom_id res chain seq x y z
N MET A 1 -11.87 -17.96 26.09
CA MET A 1 -11.21 -16.77 25.50
C MET A 1 -11.61 -16.67 24.03
N GLY A 2 -12.20 -15.56 23.59
CA GLY A 2 -12.69 -15.39 22.21
C GLY A 2 -11.63 -14.81 21.27
N GLN A 3 -11.63 -15.26 20.01
CA GLN A 3 -10.80 -14.71 18.94
C GLN A 3 -11.32 -13.32 18.56
N LYS A 4 -10.43 -12.30 18.53
CA LYS A 4 -10.79 -10.92 18.16
C LYS A 4 -10.54 -10.68 16.68
N THR A 5 -11.51 -10.09 16.00
CA THR A 5 -11.41 -9.72 14.59
C THR A 5 -10.38 -8.61 14.35
N ASN A 6 -9.76 -8.60 13.16
CA ASN A 6 -8.86 -7.52 12.78
C ASN A 6 -9.61 -6.16 12.72
N PRO A 7 -9.21 -5.18 13.55
CA PRO A 7 -9.89 -3.89 13.65
C PRO A 7 -9.75 -3.00 12.41
N ILE A 8 -8.75 -3.27 11.55
CA ILE A 8 -8.54 -2.54 10.29
C ILE A 8 -9.52 -3.07 9.25
N GLY A 9 -9.53 -4.38 9.03
CA GLY A 9 -10.41 -5.02 8.05
C GLY A 9 -11.89 -4.78 8.34
N LEU A 10 -12.29 -4.85 9.62
CA LEU A 10 -13.66 -4.54 10.04
C LEU A 10 -14.08 -3.11 9.69
N ARG A 11 -13.14 -2.15 9.66
CA ARG A 11 -13.41 -0.73 9.43
C ARG A 11 -13.19 -0.27 8.00
N THR A 12 -12.64 -1.11 7.12
CA THR A 12 -12.35 -0.75 5.72
C THR A 12 -13.59 -0.36 4.92
N ALA A 13 -14.77 -0.86 5.30
CA ALA A 13 -16.03 -0.51 4.65
C ALA A 13 -16.68 0.78 5.18
N VAL A 14 -16.25 1.29 6.35
CA VAL A 14 -16.99 2.34 7.07
C VAL A 14 -16.14 3.59 7.32
N THR A 15 -14.96 3.43 7.94
CA THR A 15 -14.15 4.58 8.43
C THR A 15 -12.70 4.54 7.99
N LYS A 16 -12.19 3.39 7.56
CA LYS A 16 -10.82 3.23 7.06
C LYS A 16 -10.82 3.04 5.56
N ASP A 17 -9.87 3.67 4.90
CA ASP A 17 -9.68 3.54 3.46
C ASP A 17 -8.81 2.33 3.08
N TRP A 18 -9.00 1.85 1.84
CA TRP A 18 -8.12 0.87 1.22
C TRP A 18 -6.70 1.44 0.99
N ALA A 19 -5.69 0.62 1.25
CA ALA A 19 -4.30 0.95 0.96
C ALA A 19 -3.94 0.82 -0.52
N SER A 20 -4.61 -0.07 -1.26
CA SER A 20 -4.53 -0.15 -2.72
C SER A 20 -5.90 0.21 -3.29
N LYS A 21 -6.00 1.31 -4.04
CA LYS A 21 -7.23 1.82 -4.65
C LYS A 21 -7.11 1.76 -6.17
N TRP A 22 -7.60 0.68 -6.75
CA TRP A 22 -7.65 0.48 -8.19
C TRP A 22 -8.67 -0.59 -8.57
N TYR A 23 -9.03 -0.64 -9.84
CA TYR A 23 -9.92 -1.64 -10.42
C TYR A 23 -9.20 -2.38 -11.56
N SER A 24 -9.51 -3.66 -11.74
CA SER A 24 -8.99 -4.47 -12.83
C SER A 24 -9.94 -5.61 -13.16
N ASP A 25 -9.86 -6.11 -14.39
CA ASP A 25 -10.58 -7.30 -14.83
C ASP A 25 -10.07 -8.55 -14.11
N LYS A 26 -10.95 -9.54 -13.95
CA LYS A 26 -10.65 -10.80 -13.24
C LYS A 26 -9.39 -11.51 -13.73
N LYS A 27 -9.07 -11.41 -15.04
CA LYS A 27 -7.88 -12.03 -15.63
C LYS A 27 -6.58 -11.38 -15.17
N ASN A 28 -6.55 -10.05 -15.00
CA ASN A 28 -5.34 -9.30 -14.73
C ASN A 28 -5.15 -8.99 -13.23
N PHE A 29 -6.22 -9.13 -12.43
CA PHE A 29 -6.23 -8.84 -11.00
C PHE A 29 -5.12 -9.56 -10.21
N ALA A 30 -4.95 -10.87 -10.43
CA ALA A 30 -3.95 -11.66 -9.70
C ALA A 30 -2.52 -11.20 -9.98
N GLY A 31 -2.22 -10.88 -11.24
CA GLY A 31 -0.91 -10.36 -11.64
C GLY A 31 -0.61 -9.01 -10.98
N PHE A 32 -1.57 -8.07 -11.03
CA PHE A 32 -1.40 -6.75 -10.41
C PHE A 32 -1.31 -6.81 -8.88
N MET A 33 -2.00 -7.76 -8.24
CA MET A 33 -1.88 -7.97 -6.80
C MET A 33 -0.48 -8.47 -6.41
N ALA A 34 0.07 -9.43 -7.17
CA ALA A 34 1.42 -9.94 -6.93
C ALA A 34 2.47 -8.83 -7.12
N GLU A 35 2.32 -8.02 -8.16
CA GLU A 35 3.16 -6.85 -8.42
C GLU A 35 3.06 -5.82 -7.30
N ASP A 36 1.84 -5.49 -6.83
CA ASP A 36 1.63 -4.59 -5.68
C ASP A 36 2.38 -5.08 -4.43
N ARG A 37 2.40 -6.39 -4.19
CA ARG A 37 3.14 -6.96 -3.05
C ARG A 37 4.65 -6.82 -3.23
N ALA A 38 5.18 -7.16 -4.40
CA ALA A 38 6.61 -7.01 -4.70
C ALA A 38 7.06 -5.55 -4.56
N ILE A 39 6.26 -4.59 -5.04
CA ILE A 39 6.52 -3.15 -4.87
C ILE A 39 6.62 -2.78 -3.39
N ARG A 40 5.67 -3.26 -2.56
CA ARG A 40 5.68 -2.96 -1.11
C ARG A 40 6.91 -3.54 -0.44
N ASP A 41 7.25 -4.78 -0.73
CA ASP A 41 8.39 -5.47 -0.11
C ASP A 41 9.72 -4.75 -0.47
N LEU A 42 9.87 -4.34 -1.73
CA LEU A 42 11.03 -3.55 -2.18
C LEU A 42 11.10 -2.17 -1.50
N LEU A 43 9.97 -1.48 -1.35
CA LEU A 43 9.92 -0.16 -0.72
C LEU A 43 10.21 -0.23 0.78
N TYR A 44 9.67 -1.23 1.48
CA TYR A 44 9.94 -1.40 2.91
C TYR A 44 11.41 -1.70 3.15
N GLY A 45 12.05 -2.56 2.34
CA GLY A 45 13.48 -2.85 2.49
C GLY A 45 14.39 -1.65 2.17
N LYS A 46 14.03 -0.81 1.18
CA LYS A 46 14.83 0.38 0.85
C LYS A 46 14.63 1.55 1.82
N LEU A 47 13.46 1.65 2.44
CA LEU A 47 13.05 2.83 3.22
C LEU A 47 12.98 2.56 4.74
N GLU A 48 13.71 1.56 5.24
CA GLU A 48 13.75 1.22 6.67
C GLU A 48 14.08 2.43 7.56
N ASN A 49 15.06 3.24 7.13
CA ASN A 49 15.50 4.44 7.86
C ASN A 49 14.58 5.66 7.72
N ALA A 50 13.60 5.59 6.81
CA ALA A 50 12.74 6.70 6.47
C ALA A 50 11.43 6.75 7.27
N ALA A 51 11.22 5.86 8.25
CA ALA A 51 10.02 5.84 9.09
C ALA A 51 8.72 5.93 8.27
N VAL A 52 8.54 4.98 7.34
CA VAL A 52 7.37 4.90 6.46
C VAL A 52 6.17 4.36 7.25
N THR A 53 5.09 5.13 7.30
CA THR A 53 3.87 4.77 8.04
C THR A 53 2.88 4.01 7.15
N LYS A 54 2.70 4.48 5.90
CA LYS A 54 1.76 3.87 4.94
C LYS A 54 2.25 4.05 3.51
N ILE A 55 1.98 3.04 2.69
CA ILE A 55 2.16 3.09 1.24
C ILE A 55 0.78 2.96 0.62
N LEU A 56 0.35 3.97 -0.13
CA LEU A 56 -0.89 3.95 -0.89
C LEU A 56 -0.58 3.73 -2.36
N ILE A 57 -1.24 2.74 -2.96
CA ILE A 57 -1.07 2.39 -4.38
C ILE A 57 -2.36 2.72 -5.12
N GLU A 58 -2.26 3.57 -6.13
CA GLU A 58 -3.33 3.85 -7.06
C GLU A 58 -2.88 3.44 -8.46
N ARG A 59 -3.71 2.69 -9.18
CA ARG A 59 -3.44 2.34 -10.58
C ARG A 59 -4.48 3.03 -11.46
N ALA A 60 -3.99 3.77 -12.44
CA ALA A 60 -4.75 4.20 -13.61
C ALA A 60 -4.26 3.40 -14.82
N ALA A 61 -5.05 3.33 -15.90
CA ALA A 61 -4.89 2.39 -17.02
C ALA A 61 -3.43 2.05 -17.44
N GLN A 62 -2.55 3.05 -17.51
CA GLN A 62 -1.13 2.85 -17.88
C GLN A 62 -0.13 3.34 -16.83
N ARG A 63 -0.58 3.85 -15.68
CA ARG A 63 0.31 4.47 -14.67
C ARG A 63 -0.01 3.96 -13.27
N VAL A 64 1.04 3.63 -12.53
CA VAL A 64 0.97 3.33 -11.10
C VAL A 64 1.44 4.55 -10.34
N ARG A 65 0.58 5.09 -9.46
CA ARG A 65 0.91 6.18 -8.54
C ARG A 65 1.11 5.60 -7.15
N ILE A 66 2.30 5.79 -6.61
CA ILE A 66 2.65 5.35 -5.27
C ILE A 66 2.78 6.58 -4.38
N LYS A 67 1.96 6.67 -3.34
CA LYS A 67 2.05 7.73 -2.33
C LYS A 67 2.66 7.13 -1.06
N ILE A 68 3.83 7.64 -0.69
CA ILE A 68 4.55 7.21 0.51
C ILE A 68 4.28 8.24 1.61
N LEU A 69 3.63 7.79 2.68
CA LEU A 69 3.44 8.59 3.89
C LEU A 69 4.58 8.28 4.85
N THR A 70 5.45 9.27 5.05
CA THR A 70 6.66 9.18 5.86
C THR A 70 6.73 10.36 6.82
N ALA A 71 7.29 10.13 8.01
CA ALA A 71 7.65 11.21 8.93
C ALA A 71 8.95 11.94 8.54
N ARG A 72 9.79 11.33 7.69
CA ARG A 72 11.12 11.82 7.29
C ARG A 72 11.23 11.88 5.76
N PRO A 73 10.58 12.85 5.09
CA PRO A 73 10.62 12.95 3.63
C PRO A 73 12.02 13.18 3.07
N GLY A 74 12.92 13.87 3.81
CA GLY A 74 14.29 14.13 3.36
C GLY A 74 15.10 12.86 3.07
N VAL A 75 14.94 11.83 3.91
CA VAL A 75 15.62 10.53 3.73
C VAL A 75 15.08 9.79 2.50
N VAL A 76 13.80 9.95 2.18
CA VAL A 76 13.18 9.33 1.00
C VAL A 76 13.60 10.03 -0.29
N ILE A 77 13.71 11.36 -0.26
CA ILE A 77 14.06 12.18 -1.43
C ILE A 77 15.57 12.11 -1.71
N GLY A 78 16.40 11.89 -0.69
CA GLY A 78 17.85 11.72 -0.84
C GLY A 78 18.59 13.03 -1.12
N ARG A 79 18.20 14.11 -0.45
CA ARG A 79 18.88 15.41 -0.54
C ARG A 79 19.82 15.63 0.64
#